data_AF-A0A964VM20-F1
#
_entry.id   AF-A0A964VM20-F1
#
_cell.length_a   1.000
_cell.length_b   1.000
_cell.length_c   1.000
_cell.angle_alpha   90.00
_cell.angle_beta   90.00
_cell.angle_gamma   90.00
#
_symmetry.space_group_name_H-M   'P 1'
#
loop_
_entity.id
_entity.type
_entity.pdbx_description
1 polymer ?
#
loop_
_entity_poly.entity_id
_entity_poly.type
_entity_poly.pdbx_seq_one_letter_code
_entity_poly.pdbx_strand_id
1 'polypeptide(L)'
;MANKREDSFRSTFRPEVALPLDLRRSRPFASAERGDAVNNQNKKGPPVSEPLTRNVANEIYSNGAGLARVQVAMFENAFGKEPATVALAAIVAVIQSDKYADRSRRCREMFNAWKAVCPALDSKKSHEAKVYDDFKKTLPAFCISGTAKSRTEPLVHSGLLQIDIDKLNGTLETLREKLKADPHIAFGFVSPSGDGLKLGLRIDGTRHAESFLAAEKYFFETYGIRIDPAVKDRLR
;
A
#
# COMPACT_ATOMS: atom_id res chain seq x y z
N MET A 1 -58.47 37.22 6.56
CA MET A 1 -59.27 36.74 5.42
C MET A 1 -58.40 35.70 4.71
N ALA A 2 -58.46 34.40 5.07
CA ALA A 2 -59.30 33.33 4.49
C ALA A 2 -59.12 33.22 2.95
N ASN A 3 -58.69 32.12 2.31
CA ASN A 3 -58.92 30.66 2.40
C ASN A 3 -57.68 29.90 1.87
N LYS A 4 -57.18 28.79 2.43
CA LYS A 4 -57.67 27.38 2.50
C LYS A 4 -57.62 26.55 1.20
N ARG A 5 -56.83 25.45 1.24
CA ARG A 5 -57.06 24.03 0.85
C ARG A 5 -55.72 23.43 0.32
N GLU A 6 -54.99 22.61 1.07
CA GLU A 6 -55.18 21.16 1.33
C GLU A 6 -55.51 20.35 0.05
N ASP A 7 -54.61 19.44 -0.35
CA ASP A 7 -54.94 18.02 -0.28
C ASP A 7 -53.73 17.09 -0.45
N SER A 8 -53.73 16.07 0.41
CA SER A 8 -52.82 14.93 0.49
C SER A 8 -53.20 13.82 -0.48
N PHE A 9 -52.24 13.03 -0.96
CA PHE A 9 -52.51 11.60 -1.21
C PHE A 9 -51.25 10.74 -1.08
N ARG A 10 -51.27 9.82 -0.11
CA ARG A 10 -50.42 8.63 -0.02
C ARG A 10 -50.79 7.65 -1.12
N SER A 11 -49.84 6.94 -1.70
CA SER A 11 -50.05 5.53 -2.05
C SER A 11 -48.73 4.77 -2.21
N THR A 12 -48.57 3.81 -1.32
CA THR A 12 -47.63 2.69 -1.28
C THR A 12 -47.76 1.78 -2.51
N PHE A 13 -46.65 1.19 -3.01
CA PHE A 13 -46.61 -0.21 -3.48
C PHE A 13 -45.16 -0.68 -3.77
N ARG A 14 -44.67 -1.64 -2.98
CA ARG A 14 -43.73 -2.72 -3.38
C ARG A 14 -44.48 -4.03 -3.14
N PRO A 15 -44.32 -5.08 -3.98
CA PRO A 15 -43.27 -6.11 -3.82
C PRO A 15 -42.68 -6.58 -5.19
N GLU A 16 -41.41 -6.99 -5.33
CA GLU A 16 -40.77 -8.30 -5.05
C GLU A 16 -41.39 -9.55 -5.71
N VAL A 17 -40.73 -10.08 -6.76
CA VAL A 17 -40.78 -11.47 -7.32
C VAL A 17 -39.78 -11.53 -8.48
N ALA A 18 -39.06 -12.60 -8.87
CA ALA A 18 -38.56 -13.83 -8.27
C ALA A 18 -37.61 -14.43 -9.34
N LEU A 19 -36.55 -15.12 -8.91
CA LEU A 19 -35.72 -15.97 -9.77
C LEU A 19 -36.44 -17.30 -10.03
N PRO A 20 -36.30 -17.94 -11.20
CA PRO A 20 -36.54 -19.36 -11.33
C PRO A 20 -35.27 -20.19 -11.14
N LEU A 21 -35.48 -21.27 -10.41
CA LEU A 21 -34.58 -22.37 -10.09
C LEU A 21 -34.72 -23.47 -11.18
N ASP A 22 -33.60 -24.10 -11.51
CA ASP A 22 -33.41 -25.57 -11.45
C ASP A 22 -33.41 -26.49 -12.69
N LEU A 23 -32.43 -27.41 -12.61
CA LEU A 23 -32.48 -28.85 -12.87
C LEU A 23 -32.49 -29.43 -14.32
N ARG A 24 -31.38 -30.12 -14.66
CA ARG A 24 -31.25 -31.60 -14.92
C ARG A 24 -30.10 -31.86 -15.92
N ARG A 25 -29.00 -32.48 -15.46
CA ARG A 25 -28.65 -33.92 -15.59
C ARG A 25 -28.49 -34.45 -17.03
N SER A 26 -27.24 -34.78 -17.38
CA SER A 26 -26.90 -36.05 -18.05
C SER A 26 -25.42 -36.39 -17.79
N ARG A 27 -25.17 -37.57 -17.19
CA ARG A 27 -23.86 -38.24 -17.16
C ARG A 27 -23.77 -39.22 -18.37
N PRO A 28 -22.80 -40.15 -18.44
CA PRO A 28 -21.70 -40.14 -19.41
C PRO A 28 -21.86 -41.28 -20.45
N PHE A 29 -20.97 -41.34 -21.44
CA PHE A 29 -20.82 -42.54 -22.27
C PHE A 29 -19.35 -42.96 -22.37
N ALA A 30 -19.16 -44.27 -22.29
CA ALA A 30 -17.93 -45.01 -22.06
C ALA A 30 -17.28 -45.52 -23.36
N SER A 31 -15.99 -45.89 -23.30
CA SER A 31 -15.39 -47.16 -23.78
C SER A 31 -13.85 -47.04 -23.71
N ALA A 32 -13.15 -47.88 -22.92
CA ALA A 32 -12.50 -49.16 -23.29
C ALA A 32 -11.16 -48.91 -24.04
N GLU A 33 -9.98 -49.42 -23.67
CA GLU A 33 -9.60 -50.80 -23.33
C GLU A 33 -8.28 -50.92 -22.52
N ARG A 34 -8.03 -52.17 -22.12
CA ARG A 34 -6.95 -52.80 -21.33
C ARG A 34 -5.52 -52.63 -21.91
N GLY A 35 -4.52 -52.77 -21.04
CA GLY A 35 -3.12 -53.02 -21.43
C GLY A 35 -2.14 -53.06 -20.25
N ASP A 36 -1.95 -54.27 -19.73
CA ASP A 36 -0.74 -54.89 -19.14
C ASP A 36 0.26 -54.15 -18.24
N ALA A 37 0.61 -54.88 -17.17
CA ALA A 37 1.64 -54.59 -16.20
C ALA A 37 3.05 -54.57 -16.80
N VAL A 38 3.83 -53.53 -16.48
CA VAL A 38 5.29 -53.62 -16.45
C VAL A 38 5.81 -52.99 -15.16
N ASN A 39 6.37 -53.86 -14.34
CA ASN A 39 7.22 -53.60 -13.19
C ASN A 39 8.49 -52.86 -13.64
N ASN A 40 8.81 -51.71 -13.03
CA ASN A 40 10.18 -51.19 -13.10
C ASN A 40 10.62 -50.71 -11.72
N GLN A 41 11.49 -51.51 -11.12
CA GLN A 41 12.33 -51.17 -9.99
C GLN A 41 13.29 -50.03 -10.39
N ASN A 42 13.42 -48.98 -9.57
CA ASN A 42 14.74 -48.66 -9.02
C ASN A 42 14.77 -47.50 -8.00
N LYS A 43 15.53 -47.77 -6.93
CA LYS A 43 16.42 -46.86 -6.18
C LYS A 43 15.79 -45.85 -5.21
N LYS A 44 15.56 -46.35 -3.99
CA LYS A 44 15.76 -45.54 -2.77
C LYS A 44 17.26 -45.26 -2.59
N GLY A 45 17.67 -44.01 -2.80
CA GLY A 45 18.95 -43.48 -2.31
C GLY A 45 18.86 -43.04 -0.84
N PRO A 46 19.99 -42.90 -0.14
CA PRO A 46 20.05 -42.54 1.29
C PRO A 46 19.56 -41.10 1.53
N PRO A 47 19.21 -40.72 2.78
CA PRO A 47 18.68 -39.40 3.08
C PRO A 47 19.77 -38.36 2.80
N VAL A 48 19.51 -37.47 1.84
CA VAL A 48 20.45 -36.38 1.55
C VAL A 48 20.24 -35.29 2.58
N SER A 49 21.32 -35.09 3.35
CA SER A 49 21.56 -34.09 4.38
C SER A 49 20.99 -32.71 4.10
N GLU A 50 20.42 -32.10 5.14
CA GLU A 50 20.12 -30.67 5.23
C GLU A 50 21.29 -29.80 4.77
N PRO A 51 21.06 -28.73 4.00
CA PRO A 51 21.93 -27.57 4.05
C PRO A 51 21.47 -26.64 5.18
N LEU A 52 22.28 -26.61 6.23
CA LEU A 52 22.46 -25.47 7.12
C LEU A 52 22.68 -24.20 6.28
N THR A 53 21.62 -23.46 5.99
CA THR A 53 21.73 -22.02 5.74
C THR A 53 20.94 -21.33 6.82
N ARG A 54 21.71 -20.65 7.68
CA ARG A 54 21.23 -19.96 8.88
C ARG A 54 20.02 -19.10 8.54
N ASN A 55 18.93 -19.39 9.23
CA ASN A 55 17.84 -18.46 9.51
C ASN A 55 18.44 -17.13 9.98
N VAL A 56 18.46 -16.12 9.11
CA VAL A 56 18.67 -14.72 9.49
C VAL A 56 17.71 -13.83 8.68
N ALA A 57 16.41 -14.06 8.84
CA ALA A 57 15.40 -13.12 8.34
C ALA A 57 14.06 -13.15 9.10
N ASN A 58 14.01 -13.82 10.27
CA ASN A 58 12.81 -13.86 11.11
C ASN A 58 13.15 -13.39 12.53
N GLU A 59 13.59 -12.14 12.67
CA GLU A 59 13.37 -11.40 13.91
C GLU A 59 12.19 -10.44 13.71
N ILE A 60 11.04 -10.97 14.09
CA ILE A 60 9.84 -10.31 14.59
C ILE A 60 10.01 -8.79 14.80
N TYR A 61 9.42 -7.98 13.91
CA TYR A 61 9.26 -6.54 14.14
C TYR A 61 7.85 -6.21 14.64
N SER A 62 7.49 -6.81 15.77
CA SER A 62 6.45 -6.28 16.64
C SER A 62 7.02 -5.43 17.78
N ASN A 63 8.34 -5.27 17.87
CA ASN A 63 9.02 -4.33 18.77
C ASN A 63 10.09 -3.55 17.99
N GLY A 64 10.16 -2.22 18.16
CA GLY A 64 10.92 -1.26 17.31
C GLY A 64 12.45 -1.41 17.22
N ALA A 65 13.04 -2.54 17.63
CA ALA A 65 14.48 -2.74 17.75
C ALA A 65 15.25 -2.79 16.42
N GLY A 66 14.74 -3.38 15.32
CA GLY A 66 15.50 -3.41 14.07
C GLY A 66 15.23 -2.28 13.10
N LEU A 67 14.14 -1.50 13.26
CA LEU A 67 14.06 -0.19 12.61
C LEU A 67 15.09 0.79 13.19
N ALA A 68 15.55 0.59 14.43
CA ALA A 68 16.53 1.47 15.08
C ALA A 68 17.90 1.48 14.38
N ARG A 69 18.26 0.39 13.70
CA ARG A 69 19.53 0.28 12.96
C ARG A 69 19.43 0.79 11.51
N VAL A 70 18.21 0.93 10.99
CA VAL A 70 17.98 1.40 9.63
C VAL A 70 18.22 2.91 9.56
N GLN A 71 19.11 3.32 8.66
CA GLN A 71 19.40 4.71 8.37
C GLN A 71 18.78 5.09 7.03
N VAL A 72 18.21 6.30 6.96
CA VAL A 72 17.57 6.83 5.76
C VAL A 72 17.95 8.29 5.55
N ALA A 73 17.91 8.74 4.30
CA ALA A 73 18.09 10.15 3.98
C ALA A 73 16.82 10.94 4.29
N MET A 74 16.97 12.07 4.97
CA MET A 74 15.90 13.03 5.22
C MET A 74 16.30 14.40 4.68
N PHE A 75 15.39 15.01 3.94
CA PHE A 75 15.49 16.34 3.38
C PHE A 75 14.54 17.27 4.12
N GLU A 76 14.93 18.54 4.22
CA GLU A 76 14.11 19.58 4.83
C GLU A 76 12.71 19.68 4.21
N ASN A 77 12.64 19.56 2.88
CA ASN A 77 11.41 19.61 2.08
C ASN A 77 11.66 19.06 0.67
N ALA A 78 10.76 19.28 -0.31
CA ALA A 78 10.93 18.81 -1.69
C ALA A 78 12.01 19.56 -2.49
N PHE A 79 12.47 20.72 -2.02
CA PHE A 79 13.49 21.55 -2.67
C PHE A 79 14.88 21.40 -2.04
N GLY A 80 14.96 20.96 -0.77
CA GLY A 80 16.24 20.75 -0.08
C GLY A 80 17.15 19.80 -0.87
N LYS A 81 18.43 20.15 -1.03
CA LYS A 81 19.38 19.37 -1.84
C LYS A 81 20.28 18.47 -1.01
N GLU A 82 20.53 18.87 0.24
CA GLU A 82 21.44 18.21 1.15
C GLU A 82 20.65 17.34 2.13
N PRO A 83 20.82 16.00 2.09
CA PRO A 83 20.16 15.11 3.03
C PRO A 83 20.92 15.04 4.36
N ALA A 84 20.17 14.93 5.45
CA ALA A 84 20.66 14.40 6.70
C ALA A 84 20.44 12.88 6.74
N THR A 85 21.43 12.12 7.24
CA THR A 85 21.23 10.70 7.56
C THR A 85 20.60 10.58 8.94
N VAL A 86 19.43 9.94 9.01
CA VAL A 86 18.63 9.84 10.23
C VAL A 86 18.18 8.39 10.45
N ALA A 87 18.13 7.95 11.71
CA ALA A 87 17.58 6.66 12.06
C ALA A 87 16.07 6.62 11.74
N LEU A 88 15.63 5.57 11.03
CA LEU A 88 14.24 5.41 10.64
C LEU A 88 13.30 5.35 11.85
N ALA A 89 13.72 4.69 12.94
CA ALA A 89 12.96 4.67 14.18
C ALA A 89 12.67 6.07 14.75
N ALA A 90 13.61 7.01 14.63
CA ALA A 90 13.42 8.39 15.08
C ALA A 90 12.37 9.12 14.21
N ILE A 91 12.36 8.86 12.90
CA ILE A 91 11.33 9.40 12.00
C ILE A 91 9.95 8.84 12.35
N VAL A 92 9.85 7.52 12.55
CA VAL A 92 8.58 6.88 12.93
C VAL A 92 8.07 7.42 14.27
N ALA A 93 8.94 7.57 15.28
CA ALA A 93 8.57 8.16 16.56
C ALA A 93 8.07 9.60 16.41
N VAL A 94 8.70 10.40 15.55
CA VAL A 94 8.25 11.75 15.25
C VAL A 94 6.89 11.76 14.55
N ILE A 95 6.64 10.86 13.58
CA ILE A 95 5.34 10.73 12.89
C ILE A 95 4.23 10.33 13.85
N GLN A 96 4.55 9.50 14.85
CA GLN A 96 3.62 9.08 15.90
C GLN A 96 3.39 10.16 16.98
N SER A 97 4.26 11.18 17.03
CA SER A 97 4.12 12.31 17.93
C SER A 97 3.29 13.44 17.30
N ASP A 98 2.87 14.40 18.13
CA ASP A 98 2.15 15.59 17.65
C ASP A 98 3.05 16.66 17.00
N LYS A 99 4.35 16.40 16.83
CA LYS A 99 5.31 17.36 16.25
C LYS A 99 4.86 17.94 14.90
N TYR A 100 4.11 17.18 14.11
CA TYR A 100 3.59 17.61 12.80
C TYR A 100 2.05 17.72 12.76
N ALA A 101 1.37 17.77 13.91
CA ALA A 101 -0.10 17.80 13.98
C ALA A 101 -0.68 18.99 13.20
N ASP A 102 -0.19 20.21 13.44
CA ASP A 102 -0.72 21.41 12.77
C ASP A 102 -0.39 21.46 11.27
N ARG A 103 0.80 21.02 10.88
CA ARG A 103 1.16 20.89 9.45
C ARG A 103 0.27 19.87 8.75
N SER A 104 -0.02 18.74 9.40
CA SER A 104 -0.90 17.71 8.86
C SER A 104 -2.34 18.21 8.76
N ARG A 105 -2.84 18.93 9.77
CA ARG A 105 -4.16 19.56 9.75
C ARG A 105 -4.31 20.50 8.55
N ARG A 106 -3.36 21.42 8.39
CA ARG A 106 -3.34 22.38 7.26
C ARG A 106 -3.25 21.67 5.90
N CYS A 107 -2.44 20.63 5.80
CA CYS A 107 -2.35 19.79 4.60
C CYS A 107 -3.73 19.21 4.22
N ARG A 108 -4.43 18.66 5.21
CA ARG A 108 -5.77 18.05 5.06
C ARG A 108 -6.83 19.08 4.70
N GLU A 109 -6.80 20.26 5.30
CA GLU A 109 -7.71 21.37 4.96
C GLU A 109 -7.56 21.78 3.49
N MET A 110 -6.32 21.98 3.01
CA MET A 110 -6.05 22.30 1.62
C MET A 110 -6.44 21.18 0.67
N PHE A 111 -6.19 19.92 1.06
CA PHE A 111 -6.60 18.76 0.29
C PHE A 111 -8.12 18.65 0.18
N ASN A 112 -8.86 18.93 1.26
CA ASN A 112 -10.32 18.94 1.27
C ASN A 112 -10.88 20.09 0.42
N ALA A 113 -10.24 21.25 0.43
CA ALA A 113 -10.60 22.36 -0.48
C ALA A 113 -10.44 21.94 -1.95
N TRP A 114 -9.35 21.25 -2.30
CA TRP A 114 -9.18 20.69 -3.65
C TRP A 114 -10.25 19.63 -3.97
N LYS A 115 -10.53 18.69 -3.05
CA LYS A 115 -11.60 17.70 -3.23
C LYS A 115 -12.96 18.34 -3.45
N ALA A 116 -13.27 19.47 -2.79
CA ALA A 116 -14.54 20.15 -2.95
C ALA A 116 -14.76 20.67 -4.37
N VAL A 117 -13.70 21.14 -5.05
CA VAL A 117 -13.77 21.65 -6.43
C VAL A 117 -13.48 20.58 -7.49
N CYS A 118 -12.80 19.49 -7.12
CA CYS A 118 -12.46 18.37 -8.00
C CYS A 118 -12.56 17.04 -7.21
N PRO A 119 -13.78 16.50 -7.01
CA PRO A 119 -13.98 15.30 -6.19
C PRO A 119 -13.24 14.06 -6.70
N ALA A 120 -13.06 13.93 -8.02
CA ALA A 120 -12.35 12.82 -8.65
C ALA A 120 -10.81 12.91 -8.51
N LEU A 121 -10.28 14.07 -8.11
CA LEU A 121 -8.84 14.34 -7.98
C LEU A 121 -8.03 14.02 -9.25
N ASP A 122 -8.66 14.09 -10.42
CA ASP A 122 -8.08 13.76 -11.73
C ASP A 122 -7.46 14.98 -12.43
N SER A 123 -7.64 16.18 -11.87
CA SER A 123 -7.09 17.44 -12.40
C SER A 123 -6.42 18.27 -11.31
N LYS A 124 -5.22 18.78 -11.61
CA LYS A 124 -4.47 19.73 -10.75
C LYS A 124 -4.51 21.18 -11.25
N LYS A 125 -5.46 21.53 -12.12
CA LYS A 125 -5.53 22.86 -12.75
C LYS A 125 -6.16 23.94 -11.87
N SER A 126 -6.94 23.55 -10.86
CA SER A 126 -7.60 24.53 -9.98
C SER A 126 -6.60 25.25 -9.08
N HIS A 127 -7.00 26.41 -8.58
CA HIS A 127 -6.18 27.17 -7.62
C HIS A 127 -5.90 26.35 -6.36
N GLU A 128 -6.91 25.66 -5.82
CA GLU A 128 -6.85 24.82 -4.62
C GLU A 128 -5.88 23.66 -4.80
N ALA A 129 -5.89 23.02 -5.97
CA ALA A 129 -4.95 21.95 -6.29
C ALA A 129 -3.50 22.45 -6.28
N LYS A 130 -3.27 23.64 -6.84
CA LYS A 130 -1.93 24.27 -6.85
C LYS A 130 -1.49 24.65 -5.43
N VAL A 131 -2.37 25.28 -4.64
CA VAL A 131 -2.09 25.64 -3.24
C VAL A 131 -1.74 24.40 -2.42
N TYR A 132 -2.50 23.33 -2.56
CA TYR A 132 -2.21 22.05 -1.91
C TYR A 132 -0.86 21.45 -2.34
N ASP A 133 -0.57 21.41 -3.65
CA ASP A 133 0.67 20.84 -4.18
C ASP A 133 1.91 21.64 -3.75
N ASP A 134 1.81 22.98 -3.78
CA ASP A 134 2.86 23.88 -3.30
C ASP A 134 3.10 23.71 -1.80
N PHE A 135 2.04 23.61 -0.99
CA PHE A 135 2.17 23.34 0.44
C PHE A 135 2.81 21.98 0.71
N LYS A 136 2.38 20.92 0.02
CA LYS A 136 2.92 19.56 0.17
C LYS A 136 4.42 19.52 -0.09
N LYS A 137 4.92 20.31 -1.05
CA LYS A 137 6.36 20.45 -1.35
C LYS A 137 7.17 21.08 -0.22
N THR A 138 6.55 21.80 0.72
CA THR A 138 7.22 22.36 1.90
C THR A 138 7.37 21.37 3.06
N LEU A 139 6.70 20.22 3.00
CA LEU A 139 6.75 19.22 4.06
C LEU A 139 8.10 18.49 4.06
N PRO A 140 8.64 18.14 5.24
CA PRO A 140 9.81 17.28 5.34
C PRO A 140 9.60 15.96 4.61
N ALA A 141 10.66 15.50 3.94
CA ALA A 141 10.61 14.31 3.10
C ALA A 141 11.79 13.41 3.42
N PHE A 142 11.57 12.11 3.48
CA PHE A 142 12.63 11.13 3.68
C PHE A 142 12.52 10.02 2.63
N CYS A 143 13.62 9.30 2.46
CA CYS A 143 13.82 8.24 1.47
C CYS A 143 13.76 6.88 2.16
N ILE A 144 12.65 6.13 2.02
CA ILE A 144 12.46 4.88 2.76
C ILE A 144 13.53 3.86 2.34
N SER A 145 13.89 3.84 1.07
CA SER A 145 14.83 2.86 0.50
C SER A 145 16.30 3.07 0.83
N GLY A 146 16.68 4.14 1.54
CA GLY A 146 18.06 4.24 2.04
C GLY A 146 18.60 5.64 2.27
N THR A 147 19.91 5.69 2.45
CA THR A 147 20.68 6.93 2.57
C THR A 147 21.09 7.46 1.21
N ALA A 148 21.46 8.73 1.17
CA ALA A 148 21.75 9.44 -0.06
C ALA A 148 22.83 10.50 0.19
N LYS A 149 23.61 10.79 -0.85
CA LYS A 149 24.50 11.96 -0.88
C LYS A 149 23.78 13.19 -1.43
N SER A 150 22.87 12.97 -2.38
CA SER A 150 22.02 13.98 -3.03
C SER A 150 20.72 13.33 -3.47
N ARG A 151 19.78 14.10 -4.03
CA ARG A 151 18.48 13.57 -4.52
C ARG A 151 18.60 12.52 -5.64
N THR A 152 19.75 12.43 -6.28
CA THR A 152 20.00 11.54 -7.43
C THR A 152 21.13 10.54 -7.16
N GLU A 153 21.82 10.64 -6.02
CA GLU A 153 22.95 9.79 -5.66
C GLU A 153 22.61 8.95 -4.40
N PRO A 154 21.98 7.76 -4.57
CA PRO A 154 21.77 6.81 -3.48
C PRO A 154 23.09 6.23 -2.98
N LEU A 155 23.18 5.99 -1.67
CA LEU A 155 24.35 5.40 -1.02
C LEU A 155 24.05 3.98 -0.52
N VAL A 156 23.57 3.85 0.72
CA VAL A 156 23.30 2.56 1.37
C VAL A 156 21.81 2.29 1.33
N HIS A 157 21.43 1.13 0.79
CA HIS A 157 20.04 0.70 0.74
C HIS A 157 19.56 0.22 2.12
N SER A 158 18.35 0.59 2.53
CA SER A 158 17.77 0.27 3.85
C SER A 158 17.29 -1.19 3.98
N GLY A 159 17.07 -1.85 2.85
CA GLY A 159 16.38 -3.14 2.75
C GLY A 159 14.85 -2.99 2.75
N LEU A 160 14.37 -1.76 2.58
CA LEU A 160 12.96 -1.43 2.48
C LEU A 160 12.68 -0.79 1.12
N LEU A 161 11.43 -0.88 0.67
CA LEU A 161 10.90 -0.25 -0.53
C LEU A 161 9.72 0.65 -0.15
N GLN A 162 9.66 1.87 -0.68
CA GLN A 162 8.47 2.70 -0.47
C GLN A 162 7.29 2.18 -1.28
N ILE A 163 6.20 1.93 -0.57
CA ILE A 163 4.88 1.73 -1.17
C ILE A 163 4.06 2.97 -0.87
N ASP A 164 3.52 3.58 -1.93
CA ASP A 164 2.68 4.76 -1.85
C ASP A 164 1.30 4.46 -2.42
N ILE A 165 0.27 4.60 -1.58
CA ILE A 165 -1.12 4.33 -1.91
C ILE A 165 -1.90 5.61 -1.64
N ASP A 166 -2.31 6.29 -2.70
CA ASP A 166 -3.08 7.53 -2.62
C ASP A 166 -4.57 7.29 -2.95
N LYS A 167 -5.43 8.26 -2.56
CA LYS A 167 -6.85 8.33 -2.94
C LYS A 167 -7.70 7.15 -2.46
N LEU A 168 -7.56 6.79 -1.20
CA LEU A 168 -8.30 5.66 -0.61
C LEU A 168 -9.81 5.95 -0.44
N ASN A 169 -10.25 7.20 -0.53
CA ASN A 169 -11.66 7.58 -0.64
C ASN A 169 -12.58 6.87 0.37
N GLY A 170 -12.17 6.87 1.64
CA GLY A 170 -12.92 6.26 2.75
C GLY A 170 -12.64 4.77 3.01
N THR A 171 -11.81 4.11 2.21
CA THR A 171 -11.39 2.71 2.44
C THR A 171 -10.14 2.58 3.32
N LEU A 172 -9.60 3.70 3.81
CA LEU A 172 -8.29 3.76 4.48
C LEU A 172 -8.19 2.82 5.68
N GLU A 173 -9.13 2.90 6.63
CA GLU A 173 -9.03 2.09 7.85
C GLU A 173 -9.15 0.60 7.55
N THR A 174 -10.08 0.20 6.69
CA THR A 174 -10.25 -1.20 6.28
C THR A 174 -8.98 -1.76 5.62
N LEU A 175 -8.36 -0.98 4.73
CA LEU A 175 -7.11 -1.40 4.10
C LEU A 175 -5.96 -1.44 5.12
N ARG A 176 -5.86 -0.42 5.97
CA ARG A 176 -4.84 -0.35 7.02
C ARG A 176 -4.87 -1.57 7.93
N GLU A 177 -6.05 -2.04 8.34
CA GLU A 177 -6.16 -3.26 9.17
C GLU A 177 -5.67 -4.50 8.43
N LYS A 178 -5.97 -4.65 7.14
CA LYS A 178 -5.44 -5.77 6.34
C LYS A 178 -3.91 -5.72 6.24
N LEU A 179 -3.36 -4.54 5.98
CA LEU A 179 -1.91 -4.36 5.80
C LEU A 179 -1.10 -4.51 7.09
N LYS A 180 -1.71 -4.31 8.27
CA LYS A 180 -1.05 -4.60 9.56
C LYS A 180 -0.69 -6.08 9.71
N ALA A 181 -1.46 -6.97 9.10
CA ALA A 181 -1.23 -8.41 9.14
C ALA A 181 -0.29 -8.91 8.03
N ASP A 182 0.13 -8.04 7.12
CA ASP A 182 1.03 -8.40 6.02
C ASP A 182 2.46 -8.63 6.55
N PRO A 183 3.03 -9.85 6.38
CA PRO A 183 4.34 -10.16 6.93
C PRO A 183 5.48 -9.39 6.25
N HIS A 184 5.28 -8.89 5.03
CA HIS A 184 6.30 -8.18 4.28
C HIS A 184 6.38 -6.71 4.69
N ILE A 185 5.34 -6.14 5.30
CA ILE A 185 5.28 -4.72 5.66
C ILE A 185 6.04 -4.46 6.96
N ALA A 186 7.00 -3.54 6.92
CA ALA A 186 7.84 -3.19 8.06
C ALA A 186 7.25 -2.12 8.95
N PHE A 187 6.67 -1.11 8.32
CA PHE A 187 5.96 -0.05 9.00
C PHE A 187 5.03 0.61 7.98
N GLY A 188 4.05 1.35 8.47
CA GLY A 188 3.17 2.15 7.66
C GLY A 188 2.61 3.32 8.45
N PHE A 189 2.31 4.41 7.74
CA PHE A 189 1.70 5.59 8.32
C PHE A 189 0.73 6.23 7.34
N VAL A 190 -0.24 6.97 7.89
CA VAL A 190 -1.19 7.74 7.09
C VAL A 190 -0.45 8.89 6.42
N SER A 191 -0.66 9.05 5.12
CA SER A 191 -0.01 10.10 4.33
C SER A 191 -0.42 11.50 4.83
N PRO A 192 0.35 12.57 4.52
CA PRO A 192 0.02 13.92 4.99
C PRO A 192 -1.38 14.42 4.63
N SER A 193 -1.96 13.93 3.52
CA SER A 193 -3.32 14.28 3.08
C SER A 193 -4.42 13.64 3.92
N GLY A 194 -4.09 12.63 4.75
CA GLY A 194 -5.08 11.87 5.51
C GLY A 194 -5.88 10.85 4.71
N ASP A 195 -5.60 10.69 3.40
CA ASP A 195 -6.40 9.88 2.48
C ASP A 195 -5.57 8.85 1.70
N GLY A 196 -4.40 8.53 2.23
CA GLY A 196 -3.49 7.54 1.67
C GLY A 196 -2.63 6.90 2.73
N LEU A 197 -1.89 5.87 2.33
CA LEU A 197 -0.94 5.14 3.16
C LEU A 197 0.43 5.18 2.51
N LYS A 198 1.46 5.35 3.34
CA LYS A 198 2.85 5.16 2.96
C LYS A 198 3.43 4.03 3.80
N LEU A 199 4.07 3.07 3.15
CA LEU A 199 4.55 1.84 3.78
C LEU A 199 6.02 1.60 3.41
N GLY A 200 6.76 0.97 4.31
CA GLY A 200 8.05 0.36 4.00
C GLY A 200 7.89 -1.14 3.85
N LEU A 201 8.04 -1.66 2.63
CA LEU A 201 7.98 -3.10 2.32
C LEU A 201 9.38 -3.70 2.41
N ARG A 202 9.55 -4.86 3.07
CA ARG A 202 10.86 -5.55 3.15
C ARG A 202 11.24 -6.15 1.80
N ILE A 203 12.46 -5.86 1.36
CA ILE A 203 13.00 -6.36 0.09
C ILE A 203 14.50 -6.67 0.21
N ASP A 204 15.03 -7.41 -0.78
CA ASP A 204 16.46 -7.41 -1.05
C ASP A 204 16.83 -6.12 -1.81
N GLY A 205 17.59 -5.25 -1.16
CA GLY A 205 18.01 -3.96 -1.70
C GLY A 205 18.90 -4.03 -2.94
N THR A 206 19.52 -5.17 -3.22
CA THR A 206 20.29 -5.39 -4.46
C THR A 206 19.37 -5.57 -5.67
N ARG A 207 18.09 -5.91 -5.44
CA ARG A 207 17.08 -6.20 -6.45
C ARG A 207 15.92 -5.21 -6.40
N HIS A 208 16.20 -3.94 -6.08
CA HIS A 208 15.17 -2.92 -5.84
C HIS A 208 14.17 -2.79 -7.00
N ALA A 209 14.64 -2.63 -8.24
CA ALA A 209 13.77 -2.45 -9.41
C ALA A 209 12.87 -3.66 -9.67
N GLU A 210 13.42 -4.88 -9.55
CA GLU A 210 12.66 -6.12 -9.69
C GLU A 210 11.65 -6.30 -8.55
N SER A 211 12.05 -5.90 -7.34
CA SER A 211 11.20 -5.93 -6.15
C SER A 211 10.03 -4.95 -6.28
N PHE A 212 10.22 -3.80 -6.93
CA PHE A 212 9.13 -2.88 -7.23
C PHE A 212 8.08 -3.52 -8.15
N LEU A 213 8.51 -4.15 -9.24
CA LEU A 213 7.61 -4.84 -10.17
C LEU A 213 6.86 -6.00 -9.48
N ALA A 214 7.55 -6.75 -8.62
CA ALA A 214 6.94 -7.80 -7.81
C ALA A 214 5.92 -7.22 -6.81
N ALA A 215 6.23 -6.07 -6.19
CA ALA A 215 5.33 -5.39 -5.28
C ALA A 215 4.07 -4.87 -5.99
N GLU A 216 4.19 -4.26 -7.19
CA GLU A 216 3.03 -3.85 -7.99
C GLU A 216 2.06 -5.01 -8.23
N LYS A 217 2.60 -6.16 -8.66
CA LYS A 217 1.82 -7.37 -8.90
C LYS A 217 1.21 -7.90 -7.59
N TYR A 218 1.99 -8.00 -6.53
CA TYR A 218 1.55 -8.53 -5.23
C TYR A 218 0.41 -7.70 -4.63
N PHE A 219 0.54 -6.37 -4.61
CA PHE A 219 -0.51 -5.49 -4.08
C PHE A 219 -1.78 -5.53 -4.92
N PHE A 220 -1.65 -5.64 -6.24
CA PHE A 220 -2.81 -5.77 -7.12
C PHE A 220 -3.52 -7.11 -6.93
N GLU A 221 -2.79 -8.22 -6.91
CA GLU A 221 -3.38 -9.57 -6.79
C GLU A 221 -3.94 -9.84 -5.38
N THR A 222 -3.27 -9.37 -4.34
CA THR A 222 -3.65 -9.66 -2.93
C THR A 222 -4.71 -8.70 -2.42
N TYR A 223 -4.60 -7.41 -2.76
CA TYR A 223 -5.45 -6.35 -2.18
C TYR A 223 -6.31 -5.62 -3.21
N GLY A 224 -6.13 -5.86 -4.52
CA GLY A 224 -6.81 -5.11 -5.58
C GLY A 224 -6.31 -3.69 -5.72
N ILE A 225 -5.09 -3.39 -5.26
CA ILE A 225 -4.56 -2.02 -5.15
C ILE A 225 -3.42 -1.80 -6.11
N ARG A 226 -3.45 -0.66 -6.79
CA ARG A 226 -2.32 -0.14 -7.58
C ARG A 226 -1.50 0.79 -6.70
N ILE A 227 -0.19 0.55 -6.64
CA ILE A 227 0.77 1.42 -5.96
C ILE A 227 1.26 2.49 -6.94
N ASP A 228 1.73 3.65 -6.44
CA ASP A 228 2.19 4.74 -7.32
C ASP A 228 3.50 4.37 -8.06
N PRO A 229 3.52 4.30 -9.41
CA PRO A 229 4.73 3.98 -10.17
C PRO A 229 5.82 5.06 -10.08
N ALA A 230 5.49 6.26 -9.57
CA ALA A 230 6.48 7.33 -9.37
C ALA A 230 7.46 7.05 -8.22
N VAL A 231 7.20 6.03 -7.39
CA VAL A 231 8.06 5.67 -6.24
C VAL A 231 8.96 4.45 -6.51
N LYS A 232 9.28 4.19 -7.77
CA LYS A 232 10.11 3.05 -8.21
C LYS A 232 11.63 3.25 -8.14
N ASP A 233 12.07 4.48 -7.91
CA ASP A 233 13.49 4.83 -7.92
C ASP A 233 14.19 4.35 -6.64
N ARG A 234 15.49 4.08 -6.71
CA ARG A 234 16.28 3.46 -5.64
C ARG A 234 16.32 4.23 -4.30
N LEU A 235 15.85 5.47 -4.26
CA LEU A 235 15.72 6.30 -3.05
C LEU A 235 14.31 6.32 -2.47
N ARG A 236 13.32 5.79 -3.17
CA ARG A 236 11.94 5.78 -2.72
C ARG A 236 11.70 4.53 -1.92
#